data_AF-A0A651HUX4-F1
#
_entry.id   AF-A0A651HUX4-F1
#
_cell.length_a   1.000
_cell.length_b   1.000
_cell.length_c   1.000
_cell.angle_alpha   90.00
_cell.angle_beta   90.00
_cell.angle_gamma   90.00
#
_symmetry.space_group_name_H-M   'P 1'
#
loop_
_entity.id
_entity.type
_entity.pdbx_description
1 polymer ?
#
loop_
_entity_poly.entity_id
_entity_poly.type
_entity_poly.pdbx_seq_one_letter_code
_entity_poly.pdbx_strand_id
1 'polypeptide(L)'
;MLFVLFILIISAGCGAAGDTAAGHGLSLPEGSESVVPLPAEAAIVMAEATEETAVVLFRPGLTWPESVAFFTQGFAGRGWTLDEQEIPELDQGERTAAWRARGHGVRVVVNVTAFGGPEGANLSGVLMVEPED
;
A
#
# COMPACT_ATOMS: atom_id res chain seq x y z
N MET A 1 -8.25 -36.82 -27.28
CA MET A 1 -8.14 -36.43 -25.86
C MET A 1 -7.13 -35.29 -25.80
N LEU A 2 -7.60 -34.05 -25.68
CA LEU A 2 -6.75 -32.85 -25.70
C LEU A 2 -6.42 -32.46 -24.26
N PHE A 3 -5.19 -32.68 -23.82
CA PHE A 3 -4.71 -32.21 -22.52
C PHE A 3 -4.32 -30.73 -22.66
N VAL A 4 -5.17 -29.83 -22.16
CA VAL A 4 -4.84 -28.41 -22.02
C VAL A 4 -4.06 -28.26 -20.72
N LEU A 5 -2.75 -28.06 -20.85
CA LEU A 5 -1.85 -27.74 -19.75
C LEU A 5 -2.09 -26.28 -19.32
N PHE A 6 -2.86 -26.08 -18.26
CA PHE A 6 -2.96 -24.77 -17.59
C PHE A 6 -1.66 -24.54 -16.82
N ILE A 7 -0.72 -23.79 -17.43
CA ILE A 7 0.44 -23.27 -16.72
C ILE A 7 -0.05 -22.07 -15.90
N LEU A 8 -0.29 -22.30 -14.61
CA LEU A 8 -0.45 -21.23 -13.63
C LEU A 8 0.92 -20.54 -13.51
N ILE A 9 1.07 -19.40 -14.19
CA ILE A 9 2.19 -18.49 -13.94
C ILE A 9 1.89 -17.84 -12.58
N ILE A 10 2.37 -18.47 -11.52
CA ILE A 10 2.47 -17.83 -10.21
C ILE A 10 3.62 -16.84 -10.35
N SER A 11 3.30 -15.62 -10.79
CA SER A 11 4.20 -14.49 -10.67
C SER A 11 4.38 -14.25 -9.18
N ALA A 12 5.36 -14.94 -8.59
CA ALA A 12 5.92 -14.56 -7.31
C ALA A 12 6.48 -13.16 -7.49
N GLY A 13 5.67 -12.15 -7.19
CA GLY A 13 6.13 -10.79 -7.02
C GLY A 13 7.13 -10.80 -5.88
N CYS A 14 8.41 -10.96 -6.24
CA CYS A 14 9.51 -10.54 -5.38
C CYS A 14 9.28 -9.06 -5.11
N GLY A 15 8.61 -8.74 -4.01
CA GLY A 15 8.70 -7.41 -3.45
C GLY A 15 10.17 -7.14 -3.22
N ALA A 16 10.68 -6.06 -3.81
CA ALA A 16 12.03 -5.64 -3.54
C ALA A 16 12.12 -5.38 -2.03
N ALA A 17 13.28 -5.62 -1.42
CA ALA A 17 13.49 -5.37 0.01
C ALA A 17 13.18 -3.91 0.43
N GLY A 18 12.98 -2.99 -0.52
CA GLY A 18 12.57 -1.60 -0.31
C GLY A 18 11.06 -1.32 -0.31
N ASP A 19 10.20 -2.29 -0.63
CA ASP A 19 8.75 -2.09 -0.79
C ASP A 19 7.97 -2.11 0.55
N THR A 20 8.61 -1.65 1.62
CA THR A 20 8.06 -1.67 2.98
C THR A 20 8.42 -0.39 3.71
N ALA A 21 7.69 -0.08 4.78
CA ALA A 21 8.01 1.06 5.63
C ALA A 21 9.46 1.02 6.18
N ALA A 22 9.99 -0.17 6.45
CA ALA A 22 11.39 -0.37 6.85
C ALA A 22 12.39 0.07 5.76
N GLY A 23 12.03 -0.11 4.48
CA GLY A 23 12.82 0.37 3.34
C GLY A 23 13.03 1.89 3.34
N HIS A 24 12.15 2.62 4.02
CA HIS A 24 12.19 4.07 4.20
C HIS A 24 12.75 4.52 5.56
N GLY A 25 13.25 3.58 6.38
CA GLY A 25 13.76 3.86 7.72
C GLY A 25 12.69 4.29 8.72
N LEU A 26 11.43 3.94 8.47
CA LEU A 26 10.32 4.24 9.38
C LEU A 26 10.30 3.25 10.54
N SER A 27 9.94 3.73 11.72
CA SER A 27 9.62 2.89 12.87
C SER A 27 8.11 2.91 13.08
N LEU A 28 7.50 1.74 13.13
CA LEU A 28 6.05 1.59 13.28
C LEU A 28 5.70 0.84 14.58
N PRO A 29 4.47 0.97 15.08
CA PRO A 29 3.99 0.17 16.21
C PRO A 29 4.19 -1.33 15.98
N GLU A 30 4.43 -2.06 17.07
CA GLU A 30 4.63 -3.52 17.07
C GLU A 30 5.79 -4.03 16.17
N GLY A 31 6.72 -3.16 15.78
CA GLY A 31 7.83 -3.54 14.87
C GLY A 31 7.34 -3.90 13.46
N SER A 32 6.18 -3.38 13.06
CA SER A 32 5.49 -3.73 11.80
C SER A 32 6.13 -3.11 10.55
N GLU A 33 7.20 -2.32 10.66
CA GLU A 33 7.82 -1.63 9.52
C GLU A 33 8.25 -2.57 8.38
N SER A 34 8.65 -3.80 8.69
CA SER A 34 9.12 -4.78 7.71
C SER A 34 7.99 -5.46 6.93
N VAL A 35 6.74 -5.29 7.34
CA VAL A 35 5.57 -5.96 6.74
C VAL A 35 4.55 -4.99 6.16
N VAL A 36 4.52 -3.73 6.63
CA VAL A 36 3.63 -2.68 6.10
C VAL A 36 4.11 -2.25 4.71
N PRO A 37 3.30 -2.44 3.65
CA PRO A 37 3.70 -2.12 2.29
C PRO A 37 3.81 -0.61 2.07
N LEU A 38 4.91 -0.19 1.46
CA LEU A 38 5.15 1.20 1.05
C LEU A 38 6.08 1.20 -0.18
N PRO A 39 5.74 1.82 -1.33
CA PRO A 39 6.54 1.72 -2.55
C PRO A 39 7.98 2.17 -2.33
N ALA A 40 8.97 1.47 -2.90
CA ALA A 40 10.38 1.86 -2.76
C ALA A 40 10.67 3.28 -3.30
N GLU A 41 9.93 3.71 -4.33
CA GLU A 41 10.03 5.03 -4.94
C GLU A 41 9.32 6.13 -4.14
N ALA A 42 8.65 5.78 -3.04
CA ALA A 42 7.89 6.73 -2.26
C ALA A 42 8.81 7.79 -1.64
N ALA A 43 8.46 9.06 -1.82
CA ALA A 43 9.11 10.17 -1.11
C ALA A 43 8.33 10.47 0.17
N ILE A 44 8.97 10.30 1.33
CA ILE A 44 8.36 10.65 2.62
C ILE A 44 8.36 12.17 2.78
N VAL A 45 7.16 12.75 2.91
CA VAL A 45 6.97 14.19 3.13
C VAL A 45 7.02 14.51 4.62
N MET A 46 6.39 13.66 5.41
CA MET A 46 6.34 13.77 6.87
C MET A 46 6.07 12.38 7.45
N ALA A 47 6.70 12.08 8.57
CA ALA A 47 6.42 10.89 9.36
C ALA A 47 6.42 11.31 10.83
N GLU A 48 5.35 10.95 11.52
CA GLU A 48 5.21 11.14 12.97
C GLU A 48 4.79 9.79 13.56
N ALA A 49 5.46 9.37 14.62
CA ALA A 49 5.18 8.10 15.28
C ALA A 49 5.25 8.27 16.80
N THR A 50 4.27 7.68 17.47
CA THR A 50 4.24 7.42 18.91
C THR A 50 4.28 5.90 19.13
N GLU A 51 4.26 5.46 20.39
CA GLU A 51 4.14 4.03 20.71
C GLU A 51 2.81 3.42 20.22
N GLU A 52 1.75 4.22 20.08
CA GLU A 52 0.40 3.75 19.77
C GLU A 52 -0.04 4.08 18.33
N THR A 53 0.60 5.01 17.64
CA THR A 53 0.17 5.41 16.30
C THR A 53 1.33 5.95 15.47
N ALA A 54 1.38 5.57 14.20
CA ALA A 54 2.23 6.21 13.21
C ALA A 54 1.38 6.80 12.08
N VAL A 55 1.71 8.02 11.66
CA VAL A 55 1.12 8.71 10.52
C VAL A 55 2.23 9.14 9.57
N VAL A 56 2.11 8.73 8.31
CA VAL A 56 3.10 8.96 7.26
C VAL A 56 2.41 9.61 6.07
N LEU A 57 2.85 10.82 5.73
CA LEU A 57 2.49 11.51 4.49
C LEU A 57 3.59 11.24 3.46
N PHE A 58 3.20 10.76 2.29
CA PHE A 58 4.15 10.38 1.24
C PHE A 58 3.67 10.76 -0.16
N ARG A 59 4.59 10.76 -1.12
CA ARG A 59 4.30 10.77 -2.55
C ARG A 59 4.70 9.40 -3.10
N PRO A 60 3.79 8.60 -3.70
CA PRO A 60 4.09 7.21 -4.04
C PRO A 60 5.26 7.00 -5.01
N GLY A 61 5.58 7.98 -5.86
CA GLY A 61 6.58 7.80 -6.93
C GLY A 61 6.09 6.92 -8.09
N LEU A 62 4.82 6.50 -8.05
CA LEU A 62 4.15 5.63 -9.01
C LEU A 62 3.00 6.38 -9.71
N THR A 63 2.56 5.86 -10.84
CA THR A 63 1.27 6.25 -11.45
C THR A 63 0.10 5.78 -10.59
N TRP A 64 -1.11 6.25 -10.90
CA TRP A 64 -2.33 5.79 -10.23
C TRP A 64 -2.58 4.29 -10.39
N PRO A 65 -2.57 3.70 -11.62
CA PRO A 65 -2.77 2.26 -11.77
C PRO A 65 -1.72 1.44 -11.02
N GLU A 66 -0.46 1.88 -11.03
CA GLU A 66 0.63 1.22 -10.31
C GLU A 66 0.44 1.30 -8.79
N SER A 67 0.06 2.47 -8.26
CA SER A 67 -0.23 2.65 -6.82
C SER A 67 -1.38 1.74 -6.37
N VAL A 68 -2.46 1.69 -7.15
CA VAL A 68 -3.62 0.84 -6.86
C VAL A 68 -3.24 -0.63 -6.87
N ALA A 69 -2.48 -1.07 -7.88
CA ALA A 69 -2.00 -2.44 -7.99
C ALA A 69 -1.07 -2.79 -6.82
N PHE A 70 -0.15 -1.90 -6.46
CA PHE A 70 0.82 -2.10 -5.38
C PHE A 70 0.12 -2.35 -4.03
N PHE A 71 -0.75 -1.44 -3.59
CA PHE A 71 -1.41 -1.59 -2.28
C PHE A 71 -2.40 -2.74 -2.26
N THR A 72 -3.12 -2.98 -3.35
CA THR A 72 -4.04 -4.13 -3.45
C THR A 72 -3.30 -5.45 -3.33
N GLN A 73 -2.18 -5.62 -4.03
CA GLN A 73 -1.38 -6.85 -3.94
C GLN A 73 -0.63 -6.96 -2.61
N GLY A 74 -0.15 -5.83 -2.08
CA GLY A 74 0.54 -5.77 -0.79
C GLY A 74 -0.33 -6.25 0.36
N PHE A 75 -1.58 -5.79 0.43
CA PHE A 75 -2.53 -6.16 1.50
C PHE A 75 -3.35 -7.42 1.20
N ALA A 76 -3.46 -7.87 -0.07
CA ALA A 76 -4.04 -9.19 -0.37
C ALA A 76 -3.07 -10.35 -0.08
N GLY A 77 -1.79 -10.06 0.11
CA GLY A 77 -0.74 -11.04 0.42
C GLY A 77 -0.17 -10.89 1.83
N ARG A 78 0.87 -11.70 2.12
CA ARG A 78 1.77 -11.50 3.27
C ARG A 78 1.11 -11.50 4.66
N GLY A 79 0.02 -12.25 4.84
CA GLY A 79 -0.61 -12.43 6.16
C GLY A 79 -1.49 -11.27 6.62
N TRP A 80 -1.83 -10.34 5.73
CA TRP A 80 -2.82 -9.30 5.97
C TRP A 80 -4.24 -9.82 5.75
N THR A 81 -5.17 -9.33 6.57
CA THR A 81 -6.61 -9.45 6.35
C THR A 81 -7.11 -8.09 5.86
N LEU A 82 -7.59 -8.02 4.62
CA LEU A 82 -8.17 -6.82 4.05
C LEU A 82 -9.63 -6.69 4.52
N ASP A 83 -9.90 -5.75 5.41
CA ASP A 83 -11.25 -5.50 5.93
C ASP A 83 -12.05 -4.63 4.96
N GLU A 84 -11.40 -3.68 4.30
CA GLU A 84 -12.05 -2.77 3.36
C GLU A 84 -11.12 -2.32 2.24
N GLN A 85 -11.70 -2.16 1.05
CA GLN A 85 -11.05 -1.57 -0.11
C GLN A 85 -12.07 -0.73 -0.89
N GLU A 86 -11.74 0.54 -1.09
CA GLU A 86 -12.50 1.47 -1.92
C GLU A 86 -11.60 2.01 -3.03
N ILE A 87 -11.94 1.72 -4.30
CA ILE A 87 -11.21 2.23 -5.47
C ILE A 87 -12.24 2.84 -6.42
N PRO A 88 -12.22 4.16 -6.64
CA PRO A 88 -13.16 4.82 -7.54
C PRO A 88 -12.88 4.47 -9.01
N GLU A 89 -13.94 4.32 -9.80
CA GLU A 89 -13.87 4.05 -11.25
C GLU A 89 -13.58 5.32 -12.08
N LEU A 90 -13.36 6.47 -11.43
CA LEU A 90 -13.13 7.75 -12.08
C LEU A 90 -11.76 7.78 -12.77
N ASP A 91 -11.73 8.13 -14.05
CA ASP A 91 -10.51 8.30 -14.84
C ASP A 91 -9.98 9.74 -14.85
N GLN A 92 -10.76 10.68 -14.33
CA GLN A 92 -10.46 12.12 -14.31
C GLN A 92 -10.83 12.78 -12.97
N GLY A 93 -10.19 13.91 -12.69
CA GLY A 93 -10.50 14.76 -11.53
C GLY A 93 -9.71 14.35 -10.29
N GLU A 94 -10.28 14.61 -9.11
CA GLU A 94 -9.77 14.11 -7.84
C GLU A 94 -10.37 12.74 -7.57
N ARG A 95 -9.52 11.78 -7.19
CA ARG A 95 -9.94 10.44 -6.81
C ARG A 95 -9.06 9.91 -5.70
N THR A 96 -9.65 9.20 -4.76
CA THR A 96 -8.96 8.63 -3.60
C THR A 96 -9.27 7.15 -3.50
N ALA A 97 -8.24 6.32 -3.47
CA ALA A 97 -8.35 4.91 -3.16
C ALA A 97 -7.96 4.70 -1.69
N ALA A 98 -8.72 3.85 -1.00
CA ALA A 98 -8.54 3.55 0.41
C ALA A 98 -8.42 2.04 0.65
N TRP A 99 -7.52 1.65 1.54
CA TRP A 99 -7.35 0.29 2.02
C TRP A 99 -7.35 0.29 3.55
N ARG A 100 -8.14 -0.60 4.16
CA ARG A 100 -8.10 -0.90 5.59
C ARG A 100 -7.74 -2.37 5.75
N ALA A 101 -6.62 -2.65 6.38
CA ALA A 101 -6.13 -4.01 6.58
C ALA A 101 -5.64 -4.20 8.01
N ARG A 102 -5.66 -5.44 8.47
CA ARG A 102 -5.21 -5.82 9.80
C ARG A 102 -4.36 -7.08 9.76
N GLY A 103 -3.42 -7.19 10.69
CA GLY A 103 -2.49 -8.30 10.78
C GLY A 103 -1.16 -7.84 11.34
N HIS A 104 -0.33 -8.82 11.71
CA HIS A 104 0.98 -8.55 12.34
C HIS A 104 0.90 -7.68 13.60
N GLY A 105 -0.22 -7.72 14.33
CA GLY A 105 -0.43 -6.95 15.56
C GLY A 105 -0.86 -5.50 15.32
N VAL A 106 -1.11 -5.08 14.07
CA VAL A 106 -1.50 -3.71 13.73
C VAL A 106 -2.68 -3.65 12.77
N ARG A 107 -3.41 -2.54 12.84
CA ARG A 107 -4.34 -2.05 11.81
C ARG A 107 -3.64 -0.99 10.98
N VAL A 108 -3.88 -1.04 9.69
CA VAL A 108 -3.30 -0.15 8.69
C VAL A 108 -4.41 0.49 7.88
N VAL A 109 -4.37 1.81 7.77
CA VAL A 109 -5.19 2.57 6.82
C VAL A 109 -4.28 3.27 5.84
N VAL A 110 -4.46 2.99 4.55
CA VAL A 110 -3.77 3.72 3.47
C VAL A 110 -4.79 4.43 2.62
N ASN A 111 -4.56 5.71 2.38
CA ASN A 111 -5.28 6.48 1.37
C ASN A 111 -4.28 6.98 0.34
N VAL A 112 -4.59 6.83 -0.95
CA VAL A 112 -3.84 7.44 -2.05
C VAL A 112 -4.80 8.31 -2.84
N THR A 113 -4.51 9.61 -2.92
CA THR A 113 -5.27 10.59 -3.68
C THR A 113 -4.50 10.97 -4.92
N ALA A 114 -5.15 10.92 -6.08
CA ALA A 114 -4.62 11.40 -7.35
C ALA A 114 -5.48 12.54 -7.90
N PHE A 115 -4.82 13.48 -8.56
CA PHE A 115 -5.46 14.53 -9.35
C PHE A 115 -5.10 14.39 -10.84
N GLY A 116 -6.04 14.71 -11.72
CA GLY A 116 -5.80 14.85 -13.16
C GLY A 116 -6.35 13.69 -13.97
N GLY A 117 -5.64 13.29 -15.03
CA GLY A 117 -6.07 12.25 -15.97
C GLY A 117 -5.77 10.82 -15.50
N PRO A 118 -5.88 9.81 -16.40
CA PRO A 118 -5.82 8.39 -16.06
C PRO A 118 -4.56 7.95 -15.29
N GLU A 119 -3.41 8.57 -15.56
CA GLU A 119 -2.15 8.27 -14.87
C GLU A 119 -2.03 8.93 -13.48
N GLY A 120 -2.79 9.99 -13.22
CA GLY A 120 -2.60 10.86 -12.05
C GLY A 120 -1.34 11.74 -12.19
N ALA A 121 -1.51 13.06 -12.19
CA ALA A 121 -0.39 14.00 -12.32
C ALA A 121 0.23 14.37 -10.97
N ASN A 122 -0.56 14.30 -9.89
CA ASN A 122 -0.13 14.60 -8.53
C ASN A 122 -0.73 13.55 -7.60
N LEU A 123 0.10 12.64 -7.10
CA LEU A 123 -0.31 11.63 -6.14
C LEU A 123 0.24 11.96 -4.76
N SER A 124 -0.62 11.85 -3.75
CA SER A 124 -0.25 11.93 -2.34
C SER A 124 -0.88 10.76 -1.59
N GLY A 125 -0.13 10.21 -0.64
CA GLY A 125 -0.58 9.14 0.21
C GLY A 125 -0.55 9.52 1.69
N VAL A 126 -1.49 8.96 2.44
CA VAL A 126 -1.49 8.93 3.90
C VAL A 126 -1.52 7.48 4.34
N LEU A 127 -0.52 7.07 5.10
CA LEU A 127 -0.45 5.78 5.77
C LEU A 127 -0.61 6.02 7.27
N MET A 128 -1.56 5.35 7.89
CA MET A 128 -1.78 5.34 9.34
C MET A 128 -1.67 3.92 9.85
N VAL A 129 -0.95 3.73 10.95
CA VAL A 129 -0.73 2.42 11.58
C VAL A 129 -0.96 2.53 13.07
N GLU A 130 -1.75 1.61 13.63
CA GLU A 130 -2.11 1.55 15.04
C GLU A 130 -2.12 0.07 15.52
N PRO A 131 -1.89 -0.23 16.80
CA PRO A 131 -2.05 -1.59 17.33
C PRO A 131 -3.44 -2.20 17.09
N GLU A 132 -3.51 -3.52 16.95
CA GLU A 132 -4.76 -4.28 17.04
C GLU A 132 -5.23 -4.32 18.52
N ASP A 133 -6.49 -3.91 18.76
CA ASP A 133 -7.13 -3.98 20.10
C ASP A 133 -7.48 -5.42 20.51
#